data_AF-A0A7K3RDW5-F1
#
_entry.id   AF-A0A7K3RDW5-F1
#
_cell.length_a   1.000
_cell.length_b   1.000
_cell.length_c   1.000
_cell.angle_alpha   90.00
_cell.angle_beta   90.00
_cell.angle_gamma   90.00
#
_symmetry.space_group_name_H-M   'P 1'
#
loop_
_entity.id
_entity.type
_entity.pdbx_description
1 polymer ?
#
loop_
_entity_poly.entity_id
_entity_poly.type
_entity_poly.pdbx_seq_one_letter_code
_entity_poly.pdbx_strand_id
1 'polypeptide(L)'
;MGLFSRKIDRVSTEEERYRAAQQAAAVAKAAADQEAVYVEARRSAMASAQVRRQATTAKRNRIRAVGQIKKVGRGRYVTTGWEIDAPDGSGRGRVTEAEVSHTGTLGGFTVAELCRVAHGAGCRRCR
;
A
#
# COMPACT_ATOMS: atom_id res chain seq x y z
N MET A 1 -4.69 -34.46 -66.49
CA MET A 1 -5.29 -33.11 -66.51
C MET A 1 -4.87 -32.38 -65.23
N GLY A 2 -3.68 -31.77 -65.20
CA GLY A 2 -3.13 -31.10 -64.03
C GLY A 2 -3.49 -29.61 -64.04
N LEU A 3 -4.31 -29.16 -63.08
CA LEU A 3 -4.63 -27.75 -62.88
C LEU A 3 -3.54 -27.10 -62.02
N PHE A 4 -2.54 -26.50 -62.67
CA PHE A 4 -1.58 -25.63 -62.01
C PHE A 4 -2.25 -24.28 -61.70
N SER A 5 -2.87 -24.18 -60.51
CA SER A 5 -3.26 -22.89 -59.94
C SER A 5 -2.00 -22.14 -59.51
N ARG A 6 -1.43 -21.33 -60.41
CA ARG A 6 -0.34 -20.41 -60.10
C ARG A 6 -0.85 -19.40 -59.07
N LYS A 7 -0.51 -19.60 -57.80
CA LYS A 7 -0.54 -18.54 -56.79
C LYS A 7 0.39 -17.43 -57.30
N ILE A 8 -0.20 -16.31 -57.72
CA ILE A 8 0.57 -15.11 -58.05
C ILE A 8 1.12 -14.61 -56.72
N ASP A 9 2.40 -14.86 -56.46
CA ASP A 9 3.14 -14.17 -55.41
C ASP A 9 3.14 -12.68 -55.76
N ARG A 10 2.23 -11.91 -55.15
CA ARG A 10 2.25 -10.44 -55.22
C ARG A 10 3.54 -9.99 -54.54
N VAL A 11 4.56 -9.71 -55.33
CA VAL A 11 5.77 -9.04 -54.87
C VAL A 11 5.33 -7.64 -54.42
N SER A 12 5.32 -7.41 -53.11
CA SER A 12 4.99 -6.10 -52.54
C SER A 12 5.90 -5.04 -53.14
N THR A 13 5.32 -3.94 -53.60
CA THR A 13 6.11 -2.82 -54.12
C THR A 13 6.99 -2.24 -53.02
N GLU A 14 8.07 -1.55 -53.39
CA GLU A 14 8.96 -0.90 -52.42
C GLU A 14 8.22 0.13 -51.56
N GLU A 15 7.26 0.83 -52.14
CA GLU A 15 6.41 1.78 -51.43
C GLU A 15 5.49 1.10 -50.41
N GLU A 16 4.91 -0.05 -50.74
CA GLU A 16 4.12 -0.86 -49.79
C GLU A 16 4.98 -1.37 -48.63
N ARG A 17 6.22 -1.78 -48.89
CA ARG A 17 7.17 -2.20 -47.85
C ARG A 17 7.55 -1.03 -46.93
N TYR A 18 7.77 0.15 -47.50
CA TYR A 18 8.08 1.35 -46.73
C TYR A 18 6.90 1.77 -45.83
N ARG A 19 5.67 1.74 -46.35
CA ARG A 19 4.46 2.04 -45.56
C ARG A 19 4.23 1.01 -44.46
N ALA A 20 4.42 -0.27 -44.74
CA ALA A 20 4.31 -1.33 -43.73
C ALA A 20 5.37 -1.19 -42.63
N ALA A 21 6.61 -0.82 -42.97
CA ALA A 21 7.67 -0.56 -42.00
C ALA A 21 7.36 0.65 -41.11
N GLN A 22 6.83 1.73 -41.67
CA GLN A 22 6.40 2.91 -40.91
C GLN A 22 5.23 2.58 -39.96
N GLN A 23 4.25 1.80 -40.41
CA GLN A 23 3.15 1.34 -39.58
C GLN A 23 3.64 0.44 -38.44
N ALA A 24 4.53 -0.52 -38.73
CA ALA A 24 5.13 -1.37 -37.72
C ALA A 24 5.93 -0.57 -36.67
N ALA A 25 6.70 0.43 -37.11
CA ALA A 25 7.44 1.31 -36.22
C ALA A 25 6.51 2.16 -35.33
N ALA A 26 5.40 2.68 -35.89
CA ALA A 26 4.41 3.43 -35.13
C ALA A 26 3.70 2.58 -34.07
N VAL A 27 3.33 1.34 -34.41
CA VAL A 27 2.72 0.37 -33.47
C VAL A 27 3.72 -0.01 -32.38
N ALA A 28 4.97 -0.29 -32.74
CA ALA A 28 6.02 -0.62 -31.78
C ALA A 28 6.29 0.54 -30.81
N LYS A 29 6.32 1.78 -31.31
CA LYS A 29 6.46 2.98 -30.48
C LYS A 29 5.26 3.16 -29.54
N ALA A 30 4.04 3.02 -30.04
CA ALA A 30 2.85 3.14 -29.21
C ALA A 30 2.80 2.09 -28.09
N ALA A 31 3.22 0.85 -28.37
CA ALA A 31 3.33 -0.20 -27.36
C ALA A 31 4.44 0.10 -26.33
N ALA A 32 5.60 0.61 -26.78
CA ALA A 32 6.69 1.01 -25.89
C ALA A 32 6.29 2.19 -24.98
N ASP A 33 5.56 3.17 -25.51
CA ASP A 33 5.06 4.31 -24.75
C ASP A 33 4.05 3.85 -23.68
N GLN A 34 3.16 2.92 -23.99
CA GLN A 34 2.23 2.35 -23.00
C GLN A 34 2.94 1.58 -21.88
N GLU A 35 3.94 0.76 -22.24
CA GLU A 35 4.75 0.04 -21.25
C GLU A 35 5.51 1.01 -20.34
N ALA A 36 6.07 2.09 -20.90
CA ALA A 36 6.76 3.12 -20.13
C ALA A 36 5.83 3.78 -19.09
N VAL A 37 4.59 4.13 -19.48
CA VAL A 37 3.59 4.68 -18.55
C VAL A 37 3.24 3.67 -17.45
N TYR A 38 3.05 2.39 -17.81
CA TYR A 38 2.76 1.34 -16.83
C TYR A 38 3.90 1.17 -15.82
N VAL A 39 5.15 1.15 -16.28
CA VAL A 39 6.34 1.03 -15.42
C VAL A 39 6.44 2.22 -14.47
N GLU A 40 6.19 3.45 -14.95
CA GLU A 40 6.21 4.64 -14.11
C GLU A 40 5.12 4.62 -13.03
N ALA A 41 3.87 4.29 -13.41
CA ALA A 41 2.77 4.15 -12.47
C ALA A 41 3.03 3.06 -11.42
N ARG A 42 3.64 1.93 -11.82
CA ARG A 42 4.02 0.87 -10.90
C ARG A 42 5.09 1.35 -9.90
N ARG A 43 6.10 2.08 -10.36
CA ARG A 43 7.17 2.64 -9.51
C ARG A 43 6.60 3.63 -8.50
N SER A 44 5.73 4.54 -8.91
CA SER A 44 5.10 5.52 -8.02
C SER A 44 4.19 4.85 -6.97
N ALA A 45 3.44 3.81 -7.36
CA ALA A 45 2.65 3.01 -6.43
C ALA A 45 3.51 2.27 -5.40
N MET A 46 4.64 1.70 -5.82
CA MET A 46 5.61 1.06 -4.93
C MET A 46 6.21 2.05 -3.94
N ALA A 47 6.65 3.22 -4.41
CA ALA A 47 7.18 4.28 -3.56
C ALA A 47 6.13 4.72 -2.51
N SER A 48 4.90 4.95 -2.95
CA SER A 48 3.78 5.31 -2.05
C SER A 48 3.47 4.22 -1.02
N ALA A 49 3.55 2.94 -1.42
CA ALA A 49 3.40 1.83 -0.49
C ALA A 49 4.56 1.78 0.53
N GLN A 50 5.79 2.04 0.10
CA GLN A 50 6.96 2.09 0.98
C GLN A 50 6.83 3.22 2.01
N VAL A 51 6.42 4.42 1.58
CA VAL A 51 6.17 5.56 2.49
C VAL A 51 5.13 5.20 3.54
N ARG A 52 4.01 4.56 3.14
CA ARG A 52 2.97 4.11 4.11
C ARG A 52 3.49 3.06 5.09
N ARG A 53 4.33 2.12 4.64
CA ARG A 53 4.97 1.12 5.51
C ARG A 53 5.91 1.78 6.50
N GLN A 54 6.76 2.69 6.03
CA GLN A 54 7.67 3.45 6.89
C GLN A 54 6.92 4.29 7.92
N ALA A 55 5.85 4.99 7.53
CA ALA A 55 5.01 5.76 8.46
C ALA A 55 4.35 4.85 9.51
N THR A 56 3.88 3.67 9.11
CA THR A 56 3.28 2.68 10.03
C THR A 56 4.31 2.15 11.02
N THR A 57 5.51 1.80 10.54
CA THR A 57 6.63 1.35 11.38
C THR A 57 7.08 2.45 12.33
N ALA A 58 7.27 3.68 11.83
CA ALA A 58 7.63 4.84 12.65
C ALA A 58 6.58 5.09 13.73
N LYS A 59 5.28 5.03 13.37
CA LYS A 59 4.19 5.14 14.33
C LYS A 59 4.33 4.08 15.42
N ARG A 60 4.46 2.80 15.04
CA ARG A 60 4.59 1.65 15.97
C ARG A 60 5.82 1.76 16.88
N ASN A 61 6.96 2.22 16.36
CA ASN A 61 8.20 2.36 17.13
C ASN A 61 8.09 3.37 18.28
N ARG A 62 7.04 4.21 18.31
CA ARG A 62 6.75 5.08 19.45
C ARG A 62 6.23 4.31 20.67
N ILE A 63 5.79 3.07 20.51
CA ILE A 63 5.38 2.21 21.62
C ILE A 63 6.64 1.56 22.18
N ARG A 64 7.07 2.00 23.36
CA ARG A 64 8.21 1.44 24.08
C ARG A 64 7.82 0.19 24.86
N ALA A 65 6.63 0.22 25.48
CA ALA A 65 6.07 -0.88 26.23
C ALA A 65 4.62 -1.13 25.82
N VAL A 66 4.31 -2.40 25.54
CA VAL A 66 2.95 -2.85 25.24
C VAL A 66 2.26 -3.22 26.55
N GLY A 67 1.22 -2.47 26.89
CA GLY A 67 0.40 -2.72 28.07
C GLY A 67 -0.86 -3.55 27.78
N GLN A 68 -1.75 -3.57 28.76
CA GLN A 68 -3.07 -4.18 28.64
C GLN A 68 -4.11 -3.16 28.17
N ILE A 69 -5.15 -3.65 27.49
CA ILE A 69 -6.31 -2.84 27.11
C ILE A 69 -7.60 -3.61 27.39
N LYS A 70 -8.51 -2.98 28.12
CA LYS A 70 -9.81 -3.55 28.51
C LYS A 70 -10.94 -2.61 28.16
N LYS A 71 -12.01 -3.14 27.56
CA LYS A 71 -13.26 -2.41 27.37
C LYS A 71 -14.05 -2.41 28.68
N VAL A 72 -14.39 -1.24 29.20
CA VAL A 72 -15.13 -1.09 30.46
C VAL A 72 -16.55 -0.56 30.27
N GLY A 73 -16.87 -0.04 29.09
CA GLY A 73 -18.21 0.45 28.76
C GLY A 73 -18.37 0.77 27.27
N ARG A 74 -19.53 1.33 26.91
CA ARG A 74 -19.78 1.76 25.52
C ARG A 74 -18.81 2.88 25.16
N GLY A 75 -17.85 2.57 24.27
CA GLY A 75 -16.83 3.52 23.82
C GLY A 75 -15.80 3.90 24.89
N ARG A 76 -15.71 3.17 26.02
CA ARG A 76 -14.76 3.48 27.11
C ARG A 76 -13.80 2.32 27.32
N TYR A 77 -12.52 2.64 27.35
CA TYR A 77 -11.41 1.70 27.49
C TYR A 77 -10.49 2.10 28.62
N VAL A 78 -9.95 1.10 29.31
CA VAL A 78 -8.90 1.26 30.30
C VAL A 78 -7.63 0.61 29.75
N THR A 79 -6.54 1.36 29.84
CA THR A 79 -5.20 0.93 29.44
C THR A 79 -4.25 1.02 30.62
N THR A 80 -3.38 0.03 30.76
CA THR A 80 -2.44 -0.08 31.90
C THR A 80 -1.08 -0.53 31.39
N GLY A 81 0.00 0.08 31.86
CA GLY A 81 1.39 -0.30 31.52
C GLY A 81 1.79 0.02 30.06
N TRP A 82 1.15 1.01 29.43
CA TRP A 82 1.51 1.45 28.07
C TRP A 82 2.53 2.58 28.12
N GLU A 83 3.64 2.44 27.40
CA GLU A 83 4.55 3.56 27.22
C GLU A 83 4.57 3.97 25.75
N ILE A 84 3.96 5.13 25.46
CA ILE A 84 3.86 5.67 24.10
C ILE A 84 4.46 7.07 24.07
N ASP A 85 5.47 7.24 23.21
CA ASP A 85 6.03 8.55 22.92
C ASP A 85 5.03 9.38 22.10
N ALA A 86 4.54 10.47 22.71
CA ALA A 86 3.62 11.39 22.04
C ALA A 86 4.41 12.31 21.09
N PRO A 87 3.95 12.50 19.83
CA PRO A 87 4.66 13.30 18.84
C PRO A 87 4.69 14.80 19.18
N ASP A 88 3.74 15.27 19.99
CA ASP A 88 3.62 16.65 20.46
C ASP A 88 4.37 16.91 21.78
N GLY A 89 5.10 15.91 22.31
CA GLY A 89 5.80 16.00 23.58
C GLY A 89 4.89 16.12 24.81
N SER A 90 3.56 16.01 24.64
CA SER A 90 2.60 16.30 25.71
C SER A 90 2.56 15.28 26.86
N GLY A 91 3.33 14.19 26.76
CA GLY A 91 3.37 13.12 27.76
C GLY A 91 2.07 12.30 27.87
N ARG A 92 0.97 12.70 27.20
CA ARG A 92 -0.36 12.04 27.28
C ARG A 92 -0.40 10.59 26.78
N GLY A 93 0.69 10.09 26.18
CA GLY A 93 0.82 8.71 25.75
C GLY A 93 1.52 7.79 26.77
N ARG A 94 2.08 8.33 27.86
CA ARG A 94 2.81 7.55 28.84
C ARG A 94 1.89 7.13 30.00
N VAL A 95 1.74 5.82 30.16
CA VAL A 95 0.95 5.14 31.19
C VAL A 95 1.88 4.16 31.90
N THR A 96 2.72 4.69 32.79
CA THR A 96 3.76 3.90 33.44
C THR A 96 3.17 2.85 34.38
N GLU A 97 2.17 3.18 35.19
CA GLU A 97 1.58 2.23 36.17
C GLU A 97 0.11 2.50 36.51
N ALA A 98 -0.37 3.74 36.35
CA ALA A 98 -1.76 4.10 36.64
C ALA A 98 -2.71 3.66 35.52
N GLU A 99 -3.89 3.15 35.88
CA GLU A 99 -4.96 2.89 34.92
C GLU A 99 -5.42 4.20 34.27
N VAL A 100 -5.33 4.28 32.93
CA VAL A 100 -5.85 5.42 32.19
C VAL A 100 -7.12 5.01 31.46
N SER A 101 -8.21 5.70 31.79
CA SER A 101 -9.49 5.57 31.11
C SER A 101 -9.58 6.57 29.95
N HIS A 102 -9.84 6.09 28.74
CA HIS A 102 -10.02 6.93 27.56
C HIS A 102 -11.18 6.46 26.67
N THR A 103 -11.74 7.38 25.89
CA THR A 103 -12.86 7.10 24.98
C THR A 103 -12.45 7.11 23.50
N GLY A 104 -11.21 7.50 23.21
CA GLY A 104 -10.71 7.66 21.85
C GLY A 104 -9.28 7.17 21.72
N THR A 105 -8.36 8.09 21.42
CA THR A 105 -6.95 7.75 21.20
C THR A 105 -6.12 7.86 22.47
N LEU A 106 -5.03 7.09 22.55
CA LEU A 106 -3.97 7.22 23.54
C LEU A 106 -2.64 7.41 22.79
N GLY A 107 -1.92 8.50 23.05
CA GLY A 107 -0.65 8.78 22.35
C GLY A 107 -0.76 8.84 20.81
N GLY A 108 -1.94 9.22 20.29
CA GLY A 108 -2.22 9.22 18.85
C GLY A 108 -2.46 7.83 18.23
N PHE A 109 -2.69 6.81 19.06
CA PHE A 109 -3.17 5.48 18.63
C PHE A 109 -4.64 5.32 18.95
N THR A 110 -5.40 4.83 17.98
CA THR A 110 -6.79 4.44 18.17
C THR A 110 -6.89 3.17 19.02
N VAL A 111 -8.03 2.96 19.68
CA VAL A 111 -8.33 1.72 20.40
C VAL A 111 -8.08 0.48 19.54
N ALA A 112 -8.51 0.51 18.28
CA ALA A 112 -8.34 -0.62 17.36
C ALA A 112 -6.86 -0.92 17.08
N GLU A 113 -6.01 0.11 17.00
CA GLU A 113 -4.57 -0.05 16.85
C GLU A 113 -3.93 -0.61 18.13
N LEU A 114 -4.24 -0.04 19.29
CA LEU A 114 -3.75 -0.53 20.59
C LEU A 114 -4.14 -2.00 20.81
N CYS A 115 -5.38 -2.34 20.50
CA CYS A 115 -5.91 -3.68 20.65
C CYS A 115 -5.28 -4.69 19.68
N ARG A 116 -4.93 -4.26 18.45
CA ARG A 116 -4.13 -5.09 17.52
C ARG A 116 -2.69 -5.26 17.98
N VAL A 117 -2.09 -4.24 18.60
CA VAL A 117 -0.72 -4.34 19.13
C VAL A 117 -0.68 -5.28 20.34
N ALA A 118 -1.63 -5.15 21.27
CA ALA A 118 -1.67 -5.97 22.48
C ALA A 118 -2.07 -7.43 22.22
N HIS A 119 -3.01 -7.68 21.30
CA HIS A 119 -3.61 -9.01 21.12
C HIS A 119 -3.31 -9.66 19.76
N GLY A 120 -2.63 -8.95 18.86
CA GLY A 120 -2.32 -9.43 17.51
C GLY A 120 -3.38 -9.11 16.45
N ALA A 121 -3.01 -9.38 15.19
CA ALA A 121 -3.86 -9.17 14.03
C ALA A 121 -4.98 -10.22 14.01
N GLY A 122 -6.22 -9.81 14.35
CA GLY A 122 -7.40 -10.69 14.33
C GLY A 122 -8.14 -10.80 15.66
N CYS A 123 -7.73 -10.06 16.70
CA CYS A 123 -8.43 -10.06 17.97
C CYS A 123 -9.91 -9.63 17.80
N ARG A 124 -10.83 -10.55 18.14
CA ARG A 124 -12.29 -10.35 18.05
C ARG A 124 -12.81 -9.32 19.05
N ARG A 125 -12.06 -9.04 20.12
CA ARG A 125 -12.41 -8.01 21.13
C ARG A 125 -12.27 -6.58 20.58
N CYS A 126 -11.57 -6.40 19.46
CA CYS A 126 -11.32 -5.11 18.81
C CYS A 126 -12.26 -4.81 17.63
N ARG A 127 -13.21 -5.70 17.34
CA ARG A 127 -14.25 -5.50 16.31
C ARG A 127 -15.51 -4.89 16.92
#